data_AF-A0A538IH68-F1
#
_entry.id   AF-A0A538IH68-F1
#
_cell.length_a   1.000
_cell.length_b   1.000
_cell.length_c   1.000
_cell.angle_alpha   90.00
_cell.angle_beta   90.00
_cell.angle_gamma   90.00
#
_symmetry.space_group_name_H-M   'P 1'
#
loop_
_entity.id
_entity.type
_entity.pdbx_description
1 polymer ?
#
loop_
_entity_poly.entity_id
_entity_poly.type
_entity_poly.pdbx_seq_one_letter_code
_entity_poly.pdbx_strand_id
1 'polypeptide(L)' 'MRDFVLHSTEDGDGERLLRFALSEGSQRMLLEQGLGEDEIGLDRLREACAVLRDPVPWWIGYRLWLCLK' A
#
# COMPACT_ATOMS: atom_id res chain seq x y z
N MET A 1 -25.34 -5.71 -7.36
CA MET A 1 -23.93 -5.59 -6.97
C MET A 1 -23.10 -6.42 -7.93
N ARG A 2 -22.10 -5.83 -8.59
CA ARG A 2 -21.14 -6.53 -9.46
C ARG A 2 -19.74 -6.43 -8.84
N ASP A 3 -18.95 -7.49 -8.94
CA ASP A 3 -17.58 -7.59 -8.45
C ASP A 3 -16.63 -7.66 -9.66
N PHE A 4 -15.59 -6.82 -9.65
CA PHE A 4 -14.55 -6.80 -10.66
C PHE A 4 -13.18 -6.93 -10.00
N VAL A 5 -12.33 -7.78 -10.57
CA VAL A 5 -10.88 -7.76 -10.29
C VAL A 5 -10.22 -6.88 -11.33
N LEU A 6 -9.48 -5.88 -10.88
CA LEU A 6 -8.75 -4.95 -11.72
C LEU A 6 -7.26 -5.07 -11.42
N HIS A 7 -6.45 -4.95 -12.47
CA HIS A 7 -5.00 -4.89 -12.38
C HIS A 7 -4.54 -3.55 -12.94
N SER A 8 -3.62 -2.90 -12.24
CA SER A 8 -2.97 -1.67 -12.68
C SER A 8 -1.47 -1.82 -12.60
N THR A 9 -0.78 -1.20 -13.56
CA THR A 9 0.64 -0.93 -13.46
C THR A 9 0.78 0.56 -13.21
N GLU A 10 1.57 0.92 -12.22
CA GLU A 10 1.90 2.32 -11.97
C GLU A 10 3.42 2.47 -11.85
N ASP A 11 3.94 3.70 -11.81
CA ASP A 11 5.37 3.95 -11.58
C ASP A 11 5.59 4.54 -10.20
N GLY A 12 6.51 3.98 -9.41
CA GLY A 12 6.75 4.46 -8.04
C GLY A 12 8.17 4.19 -7.54
N ASP A 13 8.67 5.13 -6.74
CA ASP A 13 9.88 4.98 -5.95
C ASP A 13 9.53 4.47 -4.53
N GLY A 14 10.54 4.32 -3.68
CA GLY A 14 10.35 3.83 -2.32
C GLY A 14 9.45 4.73 -1.48
N GLU A 15 9.49 6.05 -1.70
CA GLU A 15 8.62 7.00 -0.99
C GLU A 15 7.15 6.74 -1.36
N ARG A 16 6.85 6.55 -2.64
CA ARG A 16 5.51 6.25 -3.12
C ARG A 16 4.98 4.93 -2.55
N LEU A 17 5.81 3.89 -2.51
CA LEU A 17 5.45 2.59 -1.91
C LEU A 17 5.13 2.72 -0.42
N LEU A 18 5.95 3.46 0.32
CA LEU A 18 5.72 3.67 1.75
C LEU A 18 4.42 4.45 2.01
N ARG A 19 4.17 5.51 1.24
CA ARG A 19 2.92 6.29 1.33
C ARG A 19 1.70 5.44 0.99
N PHE A 20 1.81 4.53 0.02
CA PHE A 20 0.75 3.60 -0.31
C PHE A 20 0.43 2.66 0.86
N ALA A 21 1.44 2.03 1.47
CA ALA A 21 1.23 1.18 2.65
C ALA A 21 0.57 1.94 3.82
N LEU A 22 0.99 3.19 4.07
CA LEU A 22 0.41 4.05 5.10
C LEU A 22 -1.02 4.55 4.78
N SER A 23 -1.45 4.44 3.51
CA SER A 23 -2.82 4.78 3.10
C SER A 23 -3.82 3.65 3.39
N GLU A 24 -3.34 2.43 3.60
CA GLU A 24 -4.19 1.29 3.91
C GLU A 24 -4.85 1.45 5.29
N GLY A 25 -6.18 1.33 5.33
CA GLY A 25 -6.95 1.49 6.56
C GLY A 25 -6.54 0.49 7.66
N SER A 26 -6.10 -0.71 7.28
CA SER A 26 -5.58 -1.74 8.19
C SER A 26 -4.32 -1.28 8.92
N GLN A 27 -3.35 -0.71 8.20
CA GLN A 27 -2.11 -0.20 8.77
C GLN A 27 -2.38 1.00 9.70
N ARG A 28 -3.21 1.94 9.23
CA ARG A 28 -3.61 3.09 10.05
C ARG A 28 -4.29 2.66 11.34
N MET A 29 -5.21 1.70 11.27
CA MET A 29 -5.90 1.18 12.45
C MET A 29 -4.92 0.61 13.48
N LEU A 30 -3.93 -0.19 13.06
CA LEU A 30 -2.95 -0.77 13.98
C LEU A 30 -2.11 0.29 14.69
N LEU A 31 -1.65 1.31 13.95
CA LEU A 31 -0.95 2.46 14.52
C LEU A 31 -1.83 3.25 15.50
N GLU A 32 -3.10 3.46 15.18
CA GLU A 32 -4.08 4.12 16.06
C GLU A 32 -4.36 3.32 17.34
N GLN A 33 -4.20 1.99 17.32
CA GLN A 33 -4.24 1.12 18.51
C GLN A 33 -2.95 1.15 19.33
N GLY A 34 -1.94 1.94 18.90
CA GLY A 34 -0.70 2.15 19.63
C GLY A 34 0.39 1.11 19.37
N LEU A 35 0.23 0.26 18.35
CA LEU A 35 1.32 -0.62 17.92
C LEU A 35 2.45 0.21 17.30
N GLY A 36 3.69 -0.16 17.64
CA GLY A 36 4.90 0.38 17.04
C GLY A 36 5.06 -0.03 15.57
N GLU A 37 5.85 0.76 14.83
CA GLU A 37 6.16 0.46 13.43
C GLU A 37 6.91 -0.87 13.26
N ASP A 38 7.75 -1.24 14.23
CA ASP A 38 8.50 -2.50 14.27
C ASP A 38 7.60 -3.72 14.50
N GLU A 39 6.50 -3.54 15.23
CA GLU A 39 5.51 -4.59 15.51
C GLU A 39 4.69 -4.95 14.26
N ILE A 40 4.51 -4.00 13.35
CA ILE A 40 3.74 -4.18 12.10
C ILE A 40 4.62 -4.23 10.84
N GLY A 41 5.95 -4.17 11.01
CA GLY A 41 6.94 -4.32 9.96
C GLY A 41 7.16 -3.09 9.07
N LEU A 42 6.67 -1.92 9.47
CA LEU A 42 6.90 -0.65 8.75
C LEU A 42 8.37 -0.21 8.81
N ASP A 43 9.09 -0.57 9.88
CA ASP A 43 10.53 -0.37 10.01
C ASP A 43 11.32 -0.99 8.85
N ARG A 44 11.08 -2.28 8.59
CA ARG A 44 11.71 -3.04 7.50
C ARG A 44 11.24 -2.55 6.14
N LEU A 45 9.97 -2.15 6.01
CA LEU A 45 9.46 -1.55 4.79
C LEU A 45 10.20 -0.24 4.48
N ARG A 46 10.43 0.63 5.47
CA ARG A 46 11.20 1.87 5.27
C ARG A 46 12.62 1.58 4.79
N GLU A 47 13.29 0.58 5.36
CA GLU A 47 14.63 0.17 4.91
C GLU A 47 14.62 -0.32 3.45
N ALA A 48 13.64 -1.14 3.09
CA ALA A 48 13.47 -1.62 1.71
C ALA A 48 13.14 -0.47 0.74
N CYS A 49 12.33 0.49 1.16
CA CYS A 49 12.02 1.68 0.36
C CYS A 49 13.26 2.58 0.18
N ALA A 50 14.15 2.68 1.17
CA ALA A 50 15.35 3.52 1.10
C ALA A 50 16.33 3.09 -0.01
N VAL A 51 16.29 1.83 -0.44
CA VAL A 51 17.12 1.33 -1.55
C VAL A 51 16.48 1.53 -2.92
N LEU A 52 15.18 1.83 -2.99
CA LEU A 52 14.42 2.03 -4.24
C LEU A 52 14.39 3.53 -4.61
N ARG A 53 15.48 4.01 -5.21
CA ARG A 53 15.68 5.45 -5.50
C ARG A 53 15.00 5.95 -6.76
N ASP A 54 15.01 5.11 -7.79
CA ASP A 54 14.42 5.45 -9.08
C ASP A 54 13.01 4.87 -9.17
N PRO A 55 12.05 5.60 -9.78
CA PRO A 55 10.73 5.05 -10.04
C PRO A 55 10.82 3.77 -10.88
N VAL A 56 10.16 2.72 -10.41
CA VAL A 56 10.03 1.45 -11.14
C VAL A 56 8.56 1.11 -11.34
N PRO A 57 8.23 0.34 -12.38
CA PRO A 57 6.89 -0.19 -12.53
C PRO A 57 6.59 -1.17 -11.40
N TRP A 58 5.44 -0.99 -10.74
CA TRP A 58 4.86 -1.93 -9.80
C TRP A 58 3.44 -2.33 -10.22
N TRP A 59 3.08 -3.56 -9.89
CA TRP A 59 1.80 -4.16 -10.27
C TRP A 59 0.92 -4.26 -9.04
N ILE A 60 -0.28 -3.70 -9.15
CA ILE A 60 -1.29 -3.74 -8.08
C ILE A 60 -2.57 -4.36 -8.60
N GLY A 61 -3.17 -5.22 -7.78
CA GLY A 61 -4.51 -5.76 -7.98
C GLY A 61 -5.47 -5.19 -6.96
N TYR A 62 -6.66 -4.79 -7.38
CA TYR A 62 -7.72 -4.37 -6.46
C TYR A 62 -9.08 -4.88 -6.91
N ARG A 63 -9.97 -5.04 -5.93
CA ARG A 63 -11.33 -5.53 -6.13
C ARG A 63 -12.31 -4.38 -6.00
N LEU A 64 -13.16 -4.21 -7.00
CA LEU A 64 -14.18 -3.17 -7.05
C LEU A 64 -15.56 -3.80 -6.93
N TRP A 65 -16.32 -3.40 -5.91
CA TRP A 65 -17.76 -3.68 -5.83
C TRP A 65 -18.56 -2.49 -6.34
N LEU A 66 -19.23 -2.68 -7.47
CA LEU A 66 -20.08 -1.66 -8.07
C LEU A 66 -21.55 -1.92 -7.75
N CYS A 67 -22.19 -0.95 -7.10
CA CYS A 67 -23.62 -0.90 -6.85
C CYS A 67 -24.22 0.28 -7.63
N LEU A 68 -24.69 0.00 -8.85
CA LEU A 68 -25.49 0.95 -9.63
C LEU A 68 -26.93 0.95 -9.10
N LYS A 69 -27.53 2.15 -8.99
CA LYS A 69 -28.96 2.32 -8.70
C LYS A 69 -29.81 1.99 -9.92
#